data_AF-A0A3Q7G769-F1
#
_entry.id   AF-A0A3Q7G769-F1
#
_cell.length_a   1.000
_cell.length_b   1.000
_cell.length_c   1.000
_cell.angle_alpha   90.00
_cell.angle_beta   90.00
_cell.angle_gamma   90.00
#
_symmetry.space_group_name_H-M   'P 1'
#
loop_
_entity.id
_entity.type
_entity.pdbx_description
1 polymer ?
#
loop_
_entity_poly.entity_id
_entity_poly.type
_entity_poly.pdbx_seq_one_letter_code
_entity_poly.pdbx_strand_id
1 'polypeptide(L)'
;MGLHKIIAITIIISFLSNTESTCLPFSCDTSNPDTIKFQFCNSSLPVDQRVDDLILRLNLDEKISQLGNSAPAIPRLNIPAYEWWSEALHGLSMEGLGVKFNGSIKAATQFPQIILTASTFDEHLWQFQERQEQCTMQVN
;
A
#
# COMPACT_ATOMS: atom_id res chain seq x y z
N MET A 1 32.88 -22.64 29.37
CA MET A 1 31.59 -22.49 28.66
C MET A 1 31.92 -22.31 27.19
N GLY A 2 31.79 -23.39 26.40
CA GLY A 2 32.53 -23.56 25.15
C GLY A 2 32.03 -22.68 23.99
N LEU A 3 32.96 -22.32 23.10
CA LEU A 3 32.77 -21.58 21.85
C LEU A 3 31.56 -22.08 21.03
N HIS A 4 31.28 -23.39 21.06
CA HIS A 4 30.11 -24.00 20.43
C HIS A 4 28.77 -23.51 20.99
N LYS A 5 28.68 -23.21 22.29
CA LYS A 5 27.47 -22.62 22.88
C LYS A 5 27.25 -21.19 22.39
N ILE A 6 28.34 -20.43 22.19
CA ILE A 6 28.28 -19.05 21.68
C ILE A 6 27.82 -19.06 20.22
N ILE A 7 28.39 -19.92 19.37
CA ILE A 7 27.99 -20.07 17.96
C ILE A 7 26.53 -20.49 17.83
N ALA A 8 26.06 -21.44 18.65
CA ALA A 8 24.67 -21.87 18.63
C ALA A 8 23.71 -20.73 19.03
N ILE A 9 24.08 -19.89 20.00
CA ILE A 9 23.29 -18.74 20.43
C ILE A 9 23.23 -17.66 19.34
N THR A 10 24.33 -17.35 18.66
CA THR A 10 24.32 -16.37 17.55
C THR A 10 23.51 -16.85 16.33
N ILE A 11 23.53 -18.16 16.03
CA ILE A 11 22.68 -18.74 14.97
C ILE A 11 21.20 -18.63 15.36
N ILE A 12 20.83 -18.94 16.60
CA ILE A 12 19.44 -18.83 17.07
C ILE A 12 18.95 -17.37 17.05
N ILE A 13 19.79 -16.40 17.42
CA ILE A 13 19.43 -14.97 17.41
C ILE A 13 19.22 -14.45 15.98
N SER A 14 19.97 -14.96 14.98
CA SER A 14 19.77 -14.56 13.58
C SER A 14 18.47 -15.12 12.99
N PHE A 15 18.00 -16.28 13.47
CA PHE A 15 16.68 -16.85 13.11
C PHE A 15 15.48 -16.16 13.82
N LEU A 16 15.71 -15.40 14.90
CA LEU A 16 14.69 -14.68 15.67
C LEU A 16 14.49 -13.23 15.21
N SER A 17 15.01 -12.86 14.03
CA SER A 17 14.69 -11.59 13.40
C SER A 17 13.24 -11.64 12.94
N ASN A 18 12.31 -11.25 13.82
CA ASN A 18 10.92 -11.02 13.46
C ASN A 18 10.92 -10.04 12.27
N THR A 19 10.39 -10.48 11.14
CA THR A 19 10.04 -9.56 10.05
C THR A 19 8.84 -8.77 10.54
N GLU A 20 9.08 -7.66 11.23
CA GLU A 20 8.03 -6.68 11.46
C GLU A 20 7.48 -6.25 10.10
N SER A 21 6.17 -6.34 9.92
CA SER A 21 5.52 -5.59 8.84
C SER A 21 5.71 -4.13 9.15
N THR A 22 6.75 -3.53 8.59
CA THR A 22 6.92 -2.09 8.58
C THR A 22 5.75 -1.53 7.77
N CYS A 23 4.83 -0.87 8.47
CA CYS A 23 3.83 0.00 7.85
C CYS A 23 4.56 0.90 6.85
N LEU A 24 4.16 0.89 5.58
CA LEU A 24 4.83 1.72 4.58
C LEU A 24 4.71 3.19 4.99
N PRO A 25 5.74 4.01 4.76
CA PRO A 25 5.65 5.42 5.09
C PRO A 25 4.54 6.06 4.25
N PHE A 26 3.46 6.48 4.89
CA PHE A 26 2.37 7.17 4.22
C PHE A 26 2.69 8.66 4.09
N SER A 27 2.17 9.28 3.02
CA SER A 27 2.08 10.73 2.97
C SER A 27 1.28 11.25 4.16
N CYS A 28 1.67 12.42 4.66
CA CYS A 28 0.92 13.12 5.71
C CYS A 28 0.84 12.38 7.04
N ASP A 29 1.87 11.60 7.38
CA ASP A 29 2.01 11.04 8.73
C ASP A 29 2.02 12.18 9.77
N THR A 30 0.99 12.20 10.62
CA THR A 30 0.78 13.19 11.68
C THR A 30 1.85 13.11 12.78
N SER A 31 2.59 12.00 12.86
CA SER A 31 3.73 11.88 13.76
C SER A 31 4.92 12.73 13.31
N ASN A 32 4.98 13.07 12.02
CA ASN A 32 6.03 13.90 11.45
C ASN A 32 5.59 15.40 11.44
N PRO A 33 6.21 16.28 12.25
CA PRO A 33 5.82 17.68 12.35
C PRO A 33 6.05 18.48 11.06
N ASP A 34 6.83 17.96 10.10
CA ASP A 34 7.06 18.63 8.83
C ASP A 34 5.92 18.43 7.82
N THR A 35 5.15 17.35 7.95
CA THR A 35 4.01 17.08 7.05
C THR A 35 2.77 17.91 7.41
N ILE A 36 2.61 18.25 8.69
CA ILE A 36 1.49 19.05 9.22
C ILE A 36 1.42 20.44 8.57
N LYS A 37 2.53 20.94 8.02
CA LYS A 37 2.63 22.26 7.38
C LYS A 37 2.00 22.30 5.98
N PHE A 38 1.74 21.15 5.37
CA PHE A 38 1.20 21.09 4.01
C PHE A 38 -0.34 21.07 4.01
N GLN A 39 -0.97 21.91 3.18
CA GLN A 39 -2.43 21.96 3.11
C GLN A 39 -3.01 20.67 2.51
N PHE A 40 -2.28 20.02 1.59
CA PHE A 40 -2.69 18.72 1.07
C PHE A 40 -2.81 17.62 2.15
N CYS A 41 -2.15 17.81 3.30
CA CYS A 41 -2.24 16.92 4.46
C CYS A 41 -3.41 17.24 5.41
N ASN A 42 -4.13 18.35 5.22
CA ASN A 42 -5.27 18.70 6.05
C ASN A 42 -6.55 17.98 5.56
N SER A 43 -6.95 16.92 6.27
CA SER A 43 -8.16 16.14 5.96
C SER A 43 -9.48 16.90 6.15
N SER A 44 -9.46 18.09 6.77
CA SER A 44 -10.64 18.95 6.91
C SER A 44 -10.93 19.80 5.66
N LEU A 45 -9.99 19.87 4.71
CA LEU A 45 -10.16 20.59 3.45
C LEU A 45 -10.77 19.68 2.37
N PRO A 46 -11.55 20.24 1.41
CA PRO A 46 -12.02 19.49 0.24
C PRO A 46 -10.86 18.85 -0.54
N VAL A 47 -11.13 17.68 -1.15
CA VAL A 47 -10.13 16.94 -1.93
C VAL A 47 -9.51 17.83 -3.01
N ASP A 48 -10.31 18.59 -3.75
CA ASP A 48 -9.82 19.46 -4.82
C ASP A 48 -8.78 20.48 -4.32
N GLN A 49 -9.03 21.11 -3.17
CA GLN A 49 -8.06 22.05 -2.57
C GLN A 49 -6.76 21.36 -2.16
N ARG A 50 -6.85 20.12 -1.66
CA ARG A 50 -5.69 19.33 -1.27
C ARG A 50 -4.88 18.90 -2.50
N VAL A 51 -5.56 18.49 -3.57
CA VAL A 51 -4.92 18.13 -4.84
C VAL A 51 -4.26 19.34 -5.47
N ASP A 52 -4.94 20.50 -5.52
CA ASP A 52 -4.38 21.73 -6.07
C ASP A 52 -3.11 22.17 -5.33
N ASP A 53 -3.12 22.17 -3.99
CA ASP A 53 -1.93 22.48 -3.17
C ASP A 53 -0.77 21.51 -3.47
N LEU A 54 -1.06 20.21 -3.60
CA LEU A 54 -0.04 19.21 -3.94
C LEU A 54 0.57 19.48 -5.32
N ILE A 55 -0.27 19.63 -6.36
CA ILE A 55 0.19 19.79 -7.74
C ILE A 55 0.93 21.12 -7.94
N LEU A 56 0.55 22.19 -7.23
CA LEU A 56 1.26 23.47 -7.26
C LEU A 56 2.65 23.40 -6.63
N ARG A 57 2.88 22.47 -5.70
CA ARG A 57 4.19 22.26 -5.07
C ARG A 57 5.16 21.46 -5.93
N LEU A 58 4.66 20.71 -6.91
CA LEU A 58 5.49 19.89 -7.79
C LEU A 58 6.16 20.75 -8.86
N ASN A 59 7.46 20.52 -9.08
CA ASN A 59 8.13 21.02 -10.28
C ASN A 59 7.72 20.19 -11.51
N LEU A 60 8.11 20.65 -12.71
CA LEU A 60 7.71 19.99 -13.96
C LEU A 60 8.22 18.55 -14.06
N ASP A 61 9.47 18.31 -13.67
CA ASP A 61 10.08 16.99 -13.72
C ASP A 61 9.40 16.03 -12.74
N GLU A 62 9.11 16.50 -11.52
CA GLU A 62 8.30 15.78 -10.53
C GLU A 62 6.94 15.42 -11.15
N LYS A 63 6.21 16.36 -11.76
CA LYS A 63 4.91 16.06 -12.42
C LYS A 63 5.01 14.99 -13.49
N ILE A 64 5.99 15.10 -14.39
CA ILE A 64 6.19 14.14 -15.48
C ILE A 64 6.49 12.76 -14.90
N SER A 65 7.30 12.70 -13.84
CA SER A 65 7.65 11.44 -13.18
C SER A 65 6.44 10.69 -12.59
N GLN A 66 5.36 11.40 -12.24
CA GLN A 66 4.16 10.82 -11.64
C GLN A 66 3.12 10.33 -12.67
N LEU A 67 3.39 10.44 -13.98
CA LEU A 67 2.44 10.02 -15.02
C LEU A 67 2.44 8.50 -15.31
N GLY A 68 3.44 7.78 -14.81
CA GLY A 68 3.52 6.32 -14.91
C GLY A 68 2.87 5.61 -13.72
N ASN A 69 2.64 4.29 -13.86
CA ASN A 69 2.13 3.44 -12.77
C ASN A 69 3.12 3.36 -11.60
N SER A 70 4.40 3.21 -11.89
CA SER A 70 5.49 3.23 -10.91
C SER A 70 5.96 4.66 -10.65
N ALA A 71 5.22 5.37 -9.79
CA ALA A 71 5.51 6.76 -9.44
C ALA A 71 6.65 6.82 -8.40
N PRO A 72 7.77 7.51 -8.70
CA PRO A 72 8.88 7.64 -7.75
C PRO A 72 8.50 8.53 -6.56
N ALA A 73 9.21 8.35 -5.45
CA ALA A 73 9.06 9.19 -4.26
C ALA A 73 9.43 10.65 -4.54
N ILE A 74 8.83 11.57 -3.77
CA ILE A 74 9.16 13.00 -3.77
C ILE A 74 9.63 13.37 -2.35
N PRO A 75 10.92 13.16 -2.01
CA PRO A 75 11.41 13.27 -0.64
C PRO A 75 11.22 14.66 -0.01
N ARG A 76 11.33 15.72 -0.82
CA ARG A 76 11.16 17.12 -0.35
C ARG A 76 9.76 17.39 0.21
N LEU A 77 8.75 16.65 -0.26
CA LEU A 77 7.37 16.76 0.20
C LEU A 77 6.97 15.61 1.12
N ASN A 78 7.91 14.73 1.49
CA ASN A 78 7.65 13.51 2.26
C ASN A 78 6.55 12.63 1.62
N ILE A 79 6.61 12.49 0.29
CA ILE A 79 5.72 11.62 -0.47
C ILE A 79 6.50 10.35 -0.82
N PRO A 80 6.03 9.16 -0.39
CA PRO A 80 6.66 7.89 -0.71
C PRO A 80 6.49 7.57 -2.20
N ALA A 81 7.24 6.58 -2.69
CA ALA A 81 6.95 6.02 -4.00
C ALA A 81 5.58 5.34 -3.97
N TYR A 82 4.84 5.39 -5.07
CA TYR A 82 3.51 4.82 -5.17
C TYR A 82 3.38 4.00 -6.45
N GLU A 83 2.79 2.82 -6.32
CA GLU A 83 2.45 1.97 -7.46
C GLU A 83 0.94 1.86 -7.55
N TRP A 84 0.36 2.56 -8.52
CA TRP A 84 -1.10 2.61 -8.64
C TRP A 84 -1.67 1.50 -9.51
N TRP A 85 -0.84 0.74 -10.24
CA TRP A 85 -1.30 -0.47 -10.91
C TRP A 85 -1.41 -1.62 -9.91
N SER A 86 -2.65 -1.93 -9.57
CA SER A 86 -3.05 -3.10 -8.79
C SER A 86 -4.24 -3.78 -9.47
N GLU A 87 -4.32 -5.09 -9.33
CA GLU A 87 -5.35 -5.92 -9.95
C GLU A 87 -6.23 -6.59 -8.88
N ALA A 88 -7.55 -6.50 -9.04
CA ALA A 88 -8.51 -6.98 -8.06
C ALA A 88 -9.79 -7.59 -8.67
N LEU A 89 -9.76 -8.02 -9.94
CA LEU A 89 -10.96 -8.41 -10.70
C LEU A 89 -11.89 -9.42 -9.99
N HIS A 90 -11.33 -10.37 -9.25
CA HIS A 90 -12.10 -11.36 -8.50
C HIS A 90 -11.38 -11.74 -7.20
N GLY A 91 -10.89 -10.72 -6.50
CA GLY A 91 -9.93 -10.82 -5.41
C GLY A 91 -8.58 -10.21 -5.79
N LEU A 92 -7.79 -9.87 -4.78
CA LEU A 92 -6.47 -9.25 -4.99
C LEU A 92 -5.53 -10.20 -5.74
N SER A 93 -4.89 -9.66 -6.77
CA SER A 93 -3.91 -10.37 -7.57
C SER A 93 -2.50 -9.86 -7.27
N MET A 94 -1.51 -10.71 -7.53
CA MET A 94 -0.09 -10.34 -7.53
C MET A 94 0.38 -9.85 -8.90
N GLU A 95 -0.53 -9.77 -9.88
CA GLU A 95 -0.23 -9.14 -11.17
C GLU A 95 -0.02 -7.64 -10.97
N GLY A 96 1.08 -7.13 -11.52
CA GLY A 96 1.57 -5.76 -11.26
C GLY A 96 2.64 -5.70 -10.17
N LEU A 97 2.95 -4.48 -9.71
CA LEU A 97 3.99 -4.23 -8.69
C LEU A 97 3.42 -3.75 -7.34
N GLY A 98 2.12 -3.47 -7.26
CA GLY A 98 1.48 -2.83 -6.12
C GLY A 98 1.16 -3.73 -4.93
N VAL A 99 1.08 -5.06 -5.11
CA VAL A 99 0.71 -6.01 -4.05
C VAL A 99 1.67 -7.20 -4.03
N LYS A 100 2.15 -7.58 -2.83
CA LYS A 100 3.02 -8.76 -2.62
C LYS A 100 2.58 -9.54 -1.39
N PHE A 101 2.33 -10.84 -1.55
CA PHE A 101 1.96 -11.74 -0.44
C PHE A 101 3.15 -12.43 0.23
N ASN A 102 4.23 -11.69 0.48
CA ASN A 102 5.44 -12.21 1.12
C ASN A 102 5.68 -11.66 2.54
N GLY A 103 4.87 -10.70 3.01
CA GLY A 103 4.95 -10.09 4.35
C GLY A 103 4.04 -10.76 5.38
N SER A 104 3.44 -10.01 6.30
CA SER A 104 2.46 -10.56 7.27
C SER A 104 1.20 -11.12 6.60
N ILE A 105 0.86 -10.60 5.42
CA ILE A 105 -0.23 -11.12 4.58
C ILE A 105 0.36 -12.10 3.57
N LYS A 106 -0.13 -13.34 3.58
CA LYS A 106 0.38 -14.45 2.76
C LYS A 106 -0.54 -14.88 1.63
N ALA A 107 -1.79 -14.42 1.64
CA ALA A 107 -2.78 -14.71 0.61
C ALA A 107 -3.95 -13.72 0.72
N ALA A 108 -4.77 -13.68 -0.32
CA ALA A 108 -6.07 -13.02 -0.33
C ALA A 108 -7.14 -14.01 -0.82
N THR A 109 -8.40 -13.79 -0.43
CA THR A 109 -9.52 -14.56 -0.97
C THR A 109 -9.61 -14.38 -2.48
N GLN A 110 -9.84 -15.47 -3.20
CA GLN A 110 -10.11 -15.47 -4.63
C GLN A 110 -11.55 -15.92 -4.85
N PHE A 111 -12.36 -15.05 -5.44
CA PHE A 111 -13.75 -15.32 -5.78
C PHE A 111 -13.85 -16.04 -7.12
N PRO A 112 -15.01 -16.64 -7.45
CA PRO A 112 -15.28 -17.08 -8.80
C PRO A 112 -15.04 -15.95 -9.82
N GLN A 113 -14.60 -16.31 -11.03
CA GLN A 113 -14.48 -15.35 -12.12
C GLN A 113 -15.81 -14.63 -12.35
N ILE A 114 -15.73 -13.38 -12.84
CA ILE A 114 -16.89 -12.51 -13.03
C ILE A 114 -18.04 -13.19 -13.79
N ILE A 115 -17.74 -14.02 -14.79
CA ILE A 115 -18.75 -14.77 -15.54
C ILE A 115 -19.57 -15.73 -14.66
N LEU A 116 -18.93 -16.39 -13.68
CA LEU A 116 -19.60 -17.29 -12.74
C LEU A 116 -20.35 -16.50 -11.66
N THR A 117 -19.75 -15.43 -11.13
CA THR A 117 -20.44 -14.56 -10.16
C THR A 117 -21.69 -13.94 -10.78
N ALA A 118 -21.63 -13.47 -12.03
CA ALA A 118 -22.79 -12.94 -12.73
C ALA A 118 -23.86 -14.00 -13.02
N SER A 119 -23.47 -15.27 -13.17
CA SER A 119 -24.40 -16.38 -13.43
C SER A 119 -25.28 -16.75 -12.24
N THR A 120 -25.05 -16.18 -11.05
CA THR A 120 -25.94 -16.36 -9.90
C THR A 120 -27.20 -15.51 -10.00
N PHE A 121 -27.18 -14.44 -10.82
CA PHE A 121 -28.23 -13.42 -10.89
C PHE A 121 -28.59 -12.81 -9.52
N ASP A 122 -27.63 -12.76 -8.60
CA ASP A 122 -27.77 -12.23 -7.24
C ASP A 122 -26.96 -10.94 -7.08
N GLU A 123 -27.64 -9.79 -7.03
CA GLU A 123 -27.01 -8.48 -6.85
C GLU A 123 -26.35 -8.32 -5.48
N HIS A 124 -26.86 -8.99 -4.45
CA HIS A 124 -26.29 -8.91 -3.10
C HIS A 124 -24.95 -9.64 -3.05
N LEU A 125 -24.81 -10.74 -3.79
CA LEU A 125 -23.55 -11.45 -3.91
C LEU A 125 -22.49 -10.59 -4.61
N TRP A 126 -22.89 -9.87 -5.67
CA TRP A 126 -22.01 -8.94 -6.37
C TRP A 126 -21.47 -7.83 -5.45
N GLN A 127 -22.36 -7.13 -4.75
CA GLN A 127 -21.99 -6.07 -3.82
C GLN A 127 -21.19 -6.59 -2.62
N PHE A 128 -21.46 -7.83 -2.18
CA PHE A 128 -20.69 -8.45 -1.12
C PHE A 128 -19.24 -8.66 -1.55
N GLN A 129 -19.01 -9.18 -2.77
CA GLN A 129 -17.66 -9.36 -3.30
C GLN A 129 -16.91 -8.02 -3.37
N GLU A 130 -17.51 -6.98 -3.95
CA GLU A 130 -16.90 -5.63 -4.05
C GLU A 130 -16.47 -5.09 -2.68
N ARG A 131 -17.32 -5.25 -1.65
CA ARG A 131 -16.99 -4.81 -0.28
C ARG A 131 -15.83 -5.58 0.33
N GLN A 132 -15.71 -6.88 0.08
CA GLN A 132 -14.60 -7.69 0.60
C GLN A 132 -13.27 -7.32 -0.08
N GLU A 133 -13.29 -7.04 -1.37
CA GLU A 133 -12.11 -6.58 -2.12
C GLU A 133 -11.62 -5.21 -1.61
N GLN A 134 -12.54 -4.27 -1.36
CA GLN A 134 -12.19 -2.93 -0.87
C GLN A 134 -11.50 -2.94 0.50
N CYS A 135 -11.96 -3.76 1.45
CA CYS A 135 -11.33 -3.89 2.76
C CYS A 135 -9.90 -4.46 2.68
N THR A 136 -9.62 -5.27 1.66
CA THR A 136 -8.29 -5.89 1.49
C THR A 136 -7.30 -4.94 0.81
N MET A 137 -7.76 -3.99 -0.01
CA MET A 137 -6.92 -2.94 -0.61
C MET A 137 -6.48 -1.84 0.36
N GLN A 138 -7.22 -1.62 1.46
CA GLN A 138 -6.87 -0.61 2.47
C GLN A 138 -5.75 -1.05 3.44
N VAL A 139 -5.16 -2.22 3.24
CA VAL A 139 -4.05 -2.73 4.08
C VAL A 139 -2.67 -2.32 3.53
N ASN A 140 -2.65 -1.51 2.47
CA ASN A 140 -1.45 -0.88 1.92
C ASN A 140 -1.29 0.57 2.37
#